data_AF-A0A4Q3G4J9-F1
#
_entry.id   AF-A0A4Q3G4J9-F1
#
_cell.length_a   1.000
_cell.length_b   1.000
_cell.length_c   1.000
_cell.angle_alpha   90.00
_cell.angle_beta   90.00
_cell.angle_gamma   90.00
#
_symmetry.space_group_name_H-M   'P 1'
#
loop_
_entity.id
_entity.type
_entity.pdbx_description
1 polymer ?
#
loop_
_entity_poly.entity_id
_entity_poly.type
_entity_poly.pdbx_seq_one_letter_code
_entity_poly.pdbx_strand_id
1 'polypeptide(L)' 'MNSLDFDKRPEDTRVVVAMSGGVDSSVVAGILKKEGYEVIGITLQLYDHGAAVHRAGSCCAGQDIDDARRV' A
#
# COMPACT_ATOMS: atom_id res chain seq x y z
N MET A 1 -17.80 -17.71 2.18
CA MET A 1 -16.49 -17.22 1.72
C MET A 1 -16.62 -15.80 1.19
N ASN A 2 -15.71 -14.90 1.54
CA ASN A 2 -15.60 -13.56 0.98
C ASN A 2 -14.84 -13.57 -0.38
N SER A 3 -14.61 -12.40 -0.98
CA SER A 3 -13.93 -12.27 -2.29
C SER A 3 -12.45 -12.70 -2.28
N LEU A 4 -11.87 -12.93 -1.10
CA LEU A 4 -10.52 -13.45 -0.90
C LEU A 4 -10.52 -14.94 -0.48
N ASP A 5 -11.63 -15.63 -0.68
CA ASP A 5 -11.83 -17.06 -0.35
C ASP A 5 -11.70 -17.41 1.14
N PHE A 6 -11.83 -16.44 2.05
CA PHE A 6 -11.87 -16.71 3.49
C PHE A 6 -13.30 -16.93 3.99
N ASP A 7 -13.48 -17.87 4.93
CA ASP A 7 -14.77 -18.10 5.59
C ASP A 7 -15.05 -17.09 6.73
N LYS A 8 -15.04 -15.81 6.36
CA LYS A 8 -15.34 -14.66 7.23
C LYS A 8 -16.04 -13.59 6.42
N ARG A 9 -16.80 -12.70 7.07
CA ARG A 9 -17.34 -11.51 6.39
C ARG A 9 -16.20 -10.53 6.07
N PRO A 10 -16.32 -9.69 5.02
CA PRO A 10 -15.30 -8.69 4.70
C PRO A 10 -14.95 -7.79 5.89
N GLU A 11 -15.94 -7.32 6.64
CA GLU A 11 -15.74 -6.44 7.80
C GLU A 11 -14.98 -7.10 8.97
N ASP A 12 -15.00 -8.44 9.05
CA ASP A 12 -14.27 -9.23 10.05
C ASP A 12 -12.88 -9.66 9.54
N THR A 13 -12.49 -9.21 8.34
CA THR A 13 -11.24 -9.58 7.66
C THR A 13 -10.36 -8.34 7.50
N ARG A 14 -9.26 -8.32 8.27
CA ARG A 14 -8.23 -7.28 8.17
C ARG A 14 -7.26 -7.59 7.05
N VAL A 15 -7.05 -6.63 6.14
CA VAL A 15 -6.11 -6.74 5.02
C VAL A 15 -5.05 -5.66 5.13
N VAL A 16 -3.79 -6.06 5.14
CA VAL A 16 -2.65 -5.15 5.13
C VAL A 16 -2.14 -5.04 3.70
N VAL A 17 -2.21 -3.85 3.12
CA VAL A 17 -1.77 -3.56 1.75
C VAL A 17 -0.41 -2.87 1.80
N ALA A 18 0.58 -3.44 1.11
CA ALA A 18 1.85 -2.77 0.90
C ALA A 18 1.66 -1.62 -0.10
N MET A 19 1.67 -0.39 0.41
CA MET A 19 1.48 0.86 -0.32
C MET A 19 2.84 1.38 -0.78
N SER A 20 3.14 1.21 -2.07
CA SER A 20 4.36 1.72 -2.68
C SER A 20 4.28 3.20 -3.07
N GLY A 21 3.10 3.83 -2.94
CA GLY A 21 2.80 5.14 -3.53
C GLY A 21 2.32 5.05 -4.98
N GLY A 22 2.50 3.90 -5.63
CA GLY A 22 2.05 3.65 -7.00
C GLY A 22 0.55 3.33 -7.12
N VAL A 23 0.02 3.55 -8.33
CA VAL A 23 -1.40 3.39 -8.68
C VAL A 23 -1.93 1.99 -8.37
N ASP A 24 -1.17 0.93 -8.65
CA ASP A 24 -1.64 -0.45 -8.48
C ASP A 24 -1.99 -0.74 -7.01
N SER A 25 -1.11 -0.35 -6.08
CA SER A 25 -1.34 -0.55 -4.63
C SER A 25 -2.54 0.26 -4.13
N SER A 26 -2.71 1.48 -4.66
CA SER A 26 -3.86 2.35 -4.34
C SER A 26 -5.18 1.79 -4.87
N VAL A 27 -5.17 1.21 -6.08
CA VAL A 27 -6.37 0.57 -6.66
C VAL A 27 -6.76 -0.67 -5.86
N VAL A 28 -5.79 -1.51 -5.46
CA VAL A 28 -6.06 -2.67 -4.59
C VAL A 28 -6.67 -2.23 -3.26
N ALA A 29 -6.08 -1.23 -2.59
CA ALA A 29 -6.61 -0.70 -1.34
C ALA A 29 -8.04 -0.14 -1.50
N GLY A 30 -8.30 0.59 -2.58
CA GLY A 30 -9.62 1.14 -2.89
C GLY A 30 -10.69 0.08 -3.19
N ILE A 31 -10.35 -0.97 -3.95
CA ILE A 31 -11.26 -2.08 -4.24
C ILE A 31 -11.64 -2.80 -2.95
N LEU A 32 -10.65 -3.20 -2.14
CA LEU A 32 -10.91 -3.91 -0.89
C LEU A 32 -11.68 -3.04 0.11
N LYS A 33 -11.38 -1.73 0.18
CA LYS A 33 -12.15 -0.83 1.04
C LYS A 33 -13.61 -0.73 0.59
N LYS A 34 -13.86 -0.66 -0.72
CA LYS A 34 -15.21 -0.64 -1.31
C LYS A 34 -15.97 -1.95 -1.08
N GLU A 35 -15.27 -3.07 -1.02
CA GLU A 35 -15.84 -4.38 -0.69
C GLU A 35 -16.14 -4.56 0.81
N GLY A 36 -15.76 -3.61 1.66
CA GLY A 36 -16.10 -3.59 3.09
C GLY A 36 -15.03 -4.15 4.01
N TYR A 37 -13.83 -4.43 3.50
CA TYR A 37 -12.72 -4.92 4.32
C TYR A 37 -12.14 -3.87 5.27
N GLU A 38 -11.56 -4.32 6.38
CA GLU A 38 -10.70 -3.49 7.23
C GLU A 38 -9.31 -3.39 6.58
N VAL A 39 -9.14 -2.40 5.70
CA VAL A 39 -7.89 -2.17 4.96
C VAL A 39 -6.93 -1.27 5.75
N ILE A 40 -5.68 -1.71 5.88
CA ILE A 40 -4.57 -0.96 6.46
C ILE A 40 -3.45 -0.84 5.43
N GLY A 41 -3.14 0.38 4.98
CA GLY A 41 -1.99 0.64 4.11
C GLY A 41 -0.69 0.73 4.92
N ILE A 42 0.37 0.09 4.45
CA ILE A 42 1.72 0.21 5.00
C ILE A 42 2.74 0.55 3.92
N THR A 43 3.62 1.50 4.17
CA THR A 43 4.75 1.79 3.28
C THR A 43 6.02 1.26 3.92
N LEU A 44 6.74 0.41 3.18
CA LEU A 44 7.99 -0.17 3.64
C LEU A 44 9.16 0.62 3.05
N GLN A 45 9.95 1.24 3.93
CA GLN A 45 11.20 1.85 3.53
C GLN A 45 12.31 0.79 3.55
N LEU A 46 12.60 0.23 2.38
CA LEU A 46 13.55 -0.90 2.24
C LEU A 46 14.96 -0.47 1.81
N TYR A 47 15.19 0.82 1.53
CA TYR A 47 16.48 1.34 1.10
C TYR A 47 17.08 2.31 2.12
N ASP A 48 18.37 2.12 2.40
CA ASP A 48 19.15 2.99 3.27
C ASP A 48 19.30 4.38 2.62
N HIS A 49 18.91 5.40 3.39
CA HIS A 49 19.01 6.81 3.04
C HIS A 49 20.45 7.27 2.70
N GLY A 50 21.50 6.46 2.95
CA GLY A 50 22.89 6.85 2.71
C GLY A 50 23.39 6.79 1.25
N ALA A 51 22.94 5.83 0.44
CA ALA A 51 23.56 5.54 -0.86
C ALA A 51 22.74 5.94 -2.10
N ALA A 52 21.42 6.13 -1.93
CA ALA A 52 20.51 6.41 -3.05
C ALA A 52 20.21 7.91 -3.22
N VAL A 53 20.59 8.80 -2.30
CA VAL A 53 20.23 10.23 -2.36
C VAL A 53 20.99 10.99 -3.47
N HIS A 54 22.06 10.42 -4.03
CA HIS A 54 22.91 11.11 -5.02
C HIS A 54 22.95 10.49 -6.43
N ARG A 55 22.17 9.45 -6.73
CA ARG A 55 22.06 8.97 -8.12
C ARG A 55 21.00 9.76 -8.86
N ALA A 56 21.40 10.48 -9.90
CA ALA A 56 20.48 10.92 -10.95
C ALA A 56 19.76 9.67 -11.51
N GLY A 57 18.52 9.43 -11.07
CA GLY A 57 17.76 8.21 -11.36
C GLY A 57 17.14 7.48 -10.15
N SER A 58 17.47 7.86 -8.90
CA SER A 58 16.82 7.33 -7.68
C SER A 58 15.49 8.04 -7.35
N CYS A 59 14.83 8.54 -8.39
CA CYS A 59 13.58 9.27 -8.31
C CYS A 59 12.58 8.50 -7.44
N CYS A 60 11.91 9.23 -6.55
CA CYS A 60 10.67 8.85 -5.87
C CYS A 60 10.71 8.35 -4.41
N ALA A 61 11.83 7.97 -3.79
CA ALA A 61 11.76 7.41 -2.42
C ALA A 61 11.08 8.32 -1.36
N GLY A 62 11.19 9.65 -1.50
CA GLY A 62 10.45 10.61 -0.64
C GLY A 62 9.02 10.88 -1.11
N GLN A 63 8.79 10.95 -2.42
CA GLN A 63 7.47 11.23 -3.01
C GLN A 63 6.52 10.03 -2.87
N ASP A 64 7.03 8.81 -2.98
CA ASP A 64 6.28 7.56 -2.83
C ASP A 64 5.66 7.42 -1.44
N ILE A 65 6.36 7.90 -0.40
CA ILE A 65 5.86 7.94 0.98
C ILE A 65 4.71 8.94 1.11
N ASP A 66 4.87 10.14 0.55
CA ASP A 66 3.81 11.16 0.55
C ASP A 66 2.60 10.70 -0.27
N ASP A 67 2.83 10.03 -1.39
CA ASP A 67 1.80 9.48 -2.26
C ASP A 67 1.03 8.38 -1.53
N ALA A 68 1.72 7.45 -0.89
CA ALA A 68 1.09 6.42 -0.07
C ALA A 68 0.29 7.00 1.10
N ARG A 69 0.72 8.12 1.70
CA ARG A 69 0.01 8.79 2.80
C ARG A 69 -1.30 9.44 2.35
N ARG A 70 -1.43 9.82 1.07
CA ARG A 70 -2.64 10.49 0.54
C ARG A 70 -3.80 9.53 0.27
N VAL A 71 -3.59 8.22 0.42
CA VAL A 71 -4.56 7.15 0.15
C VAL A 71 -5.02 6.54 1.47
#